data_AF-A0A4V3RTH9-F1
#
_entry.id   AF-A0A4V3RTH9-F1
#
_cell.length_a   1.000
_cell.length_b   1.000
_cell.length_c   1.000
_cell.angle_alpha   90.00
_cell.angle_beta   90.00
_cell.angle_gamma   90.00
#
_symmetry.space_group_name_H-M   'P 1'
#
loop_
_entity.id
_entity.type
_entity.pdbx_description
1 polymer ?
#
loop_
_entity_poly.entity_id
_entity_poly.type
_entity_poly.pdbx_seq_one_letter_code
_entity_poly.pdbx_strand_id
1 'polypeptide(L)'
;MEKEQKGTIISVLTKDLTRETLYKLFIKSNTEIIGINDLDGIEGMGKPENLSITKNHDVRHLAEKLLFMSMLMDNDLENLIERRKNAKYDYMIGLLFYLSSNPRFKYGFGYFKECIFKFDKSLSDWCSFLNSIVSDIKGIGLISFAPDVIIQFGGVLQFEIKSNLIMDIKFNMVRYNELFEKKGYKYDFDIFVQNEGKSVIIASGVSDGSGEKSGLSSQISYLNNIYETLTTKNERFILLSHGH
;
A
#
# COMPACT_ATOMS: atom_id res chain seq x y z
N MET A 1 -33.20 18.47 11.11
CA MET A 1 -32.84 17.23 11.85
C MET A 1 -31.77 16.51 11.05
N GLU A 2 -30.51 16.90 11.31
CA GLU A 2 -29.33 16.22 10.79
C GLU A 2 -29.25 14.83 11.41
N LYS A 3 -29.15 13.79 10.58
CA LYS A 3 -28.70 12.48 11.04
C LYS A 3 -27.24 12.34 10.64
N GLU A 4 -26.38 12.48 11.64
CA GLU A 4 -24.99 12.02 11.62
C GLU A 4 -24.94 10.57 11.07
N GLN A 5 -24.45 10.37 9.86
CA GLN A 5 -23.80 9.12 9.50
C GLN A 5 -22.34 9.24 9.94
N LYS A 6 -22.08 8.96 11.22
CA LYS A 6 -20.72 8.64 11.68
C LYS A 6 -20.34 7.31 11.02
N GLY A 7 -19.68 7.41 9.86
CA GLY A 7 -19.05 6.27 9.21
C GLY A 7 -18.12 5.59 10.21
N THR A 8 -18.39 4.32 10.50
CA THR A 8 -17.57 3.54 11.43
C THR A 8 -16.15 3.47 10.86
N ILE A 9 -15.21 4.14 11.52
CA ILE A 9 -13.79 4.06 11.15
C ILE A 9 -13.36 2.61 11.37
N ILE A 10 -13.33 1.81 10.31
CA ILE A 10 -12.65 0.51 10.33
C ILE A 10 -11.16 0.83 10.41
N SER A 11 -10.62 0.79 11.62
CA SER A 11 -9.19 0.77 11.90
C SER A 11 -8.82 -0.61 12.42
N VAL A 12 -7.57 -1.03 12.17
CA VAL A 12 -7.10 -2.37 12.55
C VAL A 12 -5.84 -2.21 13.39
N LEU A 13 -5.79 -2.85 14.55
CA LEU A 13 -4.57 -2.90 15.35
C LEU A 13 -3.48 -3.59 14.53
N THR A 14 -2.26 -3.04 14.55
CA THR A 14 -1.11 -3.59 13.78
C THR A 14 -0.91 -5.08 14.03
N LYS A 15 -1.01 -5.53 15.29
CA LYS A 15 -0.92 -6.94 15.71
C LYS A 15 -2.01 -7.85 15.12
N ASP A 16 -3.17 -7.30 14.77
CA ASP A 16 -4.34 -8.05 14.29
C ASP A 16 -4.46 -8.01 12.76
N LEU A 17 -3.51 -7.38 12.05
CA LEU A 17 -3.52 -7.28 10.60
C LEU A 17 -3.42 -8.66 9.95
N THR A 18 -4.44 -9.10 9.23
CA THR A 18 -4.42 -10.29 8.36
C THR A 18 -4.48 -9.90 6.89
N ARG A 19 -4.30 -10.88 5.98
CA ARG A 19 -4.55 -10.67 4.54
C ARG A 19 -5.98 -10.19 4.27
N GLU A 20 -6.95 -10.72 5.01
CA GLU A 20 -8.36 -10.32 4.90
C GLU A 20 -8.58 -8.88 5.35
N THR A 21 -8.05 -8.48 6.52
CA THR A 21 -8.22 -7.11 7.00
C THR A 21 -7.43 -6.11 6.15
N LEU A 22 -6.26 -6.50 5.62
CA LEU A 22 -5.50 -5.73 4.64
C LEU A 22 -6.30 -5.47 3.37
N TYR A 23 -6.94 -6.50 2.82
CA TYR A 23 -7.83 -6.37 1.67
C TYR A 23 -9.02 -5.44 1.97
N LYS A 24 -9.70 -5.62 3.11
CA LYS A 24 -10.83 -4.76 3.51
C LYS A 24 -10.44 -3.31 3.68
N LEU A 25 -9.28 -3.04 4.29
CA LEU A 25 -8.72 -1.69 4.41
C LEU A 25 -8.44 -1.10 3.03
N PHE A 26 -7.76 -1.85 2.16
CA PHE A 26 -7.48 -1.41 0.78
C PHE A 26 -8.77 -1.07 0.02
N ILE A 27 -9.76 -1.97 0.02
CA ILE A 27 -11.03 -1.73 -0.67
C ILE A 27 -11.69 -0.48 -0.13
N LYS A 28 -11.85 -0.34 1.19
CA LYS A 28 -12.44 0.86 1.81
C LYS A 28 -11.75 2.15 1.34
N SER A 29 -10.42 2.18 1.43
CA SER A 29 -9.59 3.33 1.05
C SER A 29 -9.66 3.69 -0.43
N ASN A 30 -10.06 2.74 -1.29
CA ASN A 30 -10.07 2.92 -2.74
C ASN A 30 -11.48 2.83 -3.35
N THR A 31 -12.51 2.43 -2.60
CA THR A 31 -13.92 2.43 -3.04
C THR A 31 -14.50 3.83 -3.17
N GLU A 32 -13.98 4.82 -2.45
CA GLU A 32 -14.33 6.23 -2.66
C GLU A 32 -13.78 6.76 -4.00
N ILE A 33 -12.74 6.14 -4.57
CA ILE A 33 -12.17 6.47 -5.89
C ILE A 33 -12.98 5.82 -7.02
N ILE A 34 -13.83 4.82 -6.71
CA ILE A 34 -14.78 4.18 -7.63
C ILE A 34 -16.21 4.61 -7.27
N GLY A 35 -16.39 5.87 -6.86
CA GLY A 35 -17.68 6.51 -6.90
C GLY A 35 -18.08 6.71 -8.36
N ILE A 36 -19.10 5.98 -8.83
CA ILE A 36 -19.77 6.22 -10.12
C ILE A 36 -20.24 7.69 -10.24
N ASN A 37 -20.28 8.43 -9.13
CA ASN A 37 -20.63 9.85 -9.06
C ASN A 37 -19.54 10.81 -9.58
N ASP A 38 -18.30 10.36 -9.80
CA ASP A 38 -17.28 11.19 -10.49
C ASP A 38 -17.41 11.15 -12.02
N LEU A 39 -18.32 10.34 -12.57
CA LEU A 39 -18.71 10.42 -13.98
C LEU A 39 -19.64 11.62 -14.26
N ASP A 40 -20.33 12.13 -13.25
CA ASP A 40 -21.30 13.23 -13.39
C ASP A 40 -20.97 14.47 -12.51
N GLY A 41 -19.81 14.48 -11.86
CA GLY A 41 -19.41 15.47 -10.84
C GLY A 41 -18.22 16.35 -11.19
N ILE A 42 -17.95 16.65 -12.47
CA ILE A 42 -17.11 17.82 -12.81
C ILE A 42 -18.05 19.02 -12.97
N GLU A 43 -18.58 19.53 -11.86
CA GLU A 43 -19.16 20.88 -11.85
C GLU A 43 -18.06 21.88 -12.15
N GLY A 44 -18.02 22.33 -13.42
CA GLY A 44 -17.13 23.39 -13.84
C GLY A 44 -16.58 23.32 -15.26
N MET A 45 -17.26 22.69 -16.23
CA MET A 45 -17.02 23.04 -17.63
C MET A 45 -18.30 22.94 -18.45
N GLY A 46 -18.66 24.07 -19.07
CA GLY A 46 -19.80 24.17 -19.95
C GLY A 46 -19.68 23.26 -21.17
N LYS A 47 -20.86 22.83 -21.62
CA LYS A 47 -21.22 22.20 -22.90
C LYS A 47 -20.38 20.97 -23.37
N PRO A 48 -21.05 19.87 -23.75
CA PRO A 48 -20.47 18.53 -23.93
C PRO A 48 -19.71 18.35 -25.26
N GLU A 49 -19.17 19.40 -25.87
CA GLU A 49 -18.66 19.30 -27.24
C GLU A 49 -17.13 19.31 -27.36
N ASN A 50 -16.35 19.45 -26.27
CA ASN A 50 -14.88 19.49 -26.37
C ASN A 50 -14.14 18.85 -25.16
N LEU A 51 -14.58 17.71 -24.65
CA LEU A 51 -13.76 16.91 -23.74
C LEU A 51 -12.73 16.12 -24.55
N SER A 52 -11.45 16.53 -24.48
CA SER A 52 -10.35 15.88 -25.18
C SER A 52 -10.25 14.40 -24.78
N ILE A 53 -10.16 13.53 -25.79
CA ILE A 53 -10.03 12.06 -25.71
C ILE A 53 -8.99 11.59 -24.67
N THR A 54 -7.99 12.41 -24.38
CA THR A 54 -6.93 12.18 -23.37
C THR A 54 -7.44 12.03 -21.95
N LYS A 55 -8.41 12.83 -21.48
CA LYS A 55 -8.90 12.73 -20.09
C LYS A 55 -9.71 11.46 -19.84
N ASN A 56 -10.48 11.01 -20.83
CA ASN A 56 -11.24 9.75 -20.75
C ASN A 56 -10.32 8.53 -20.78
N HIS A 57 -9.17 8.61 -21.46
CA HIS A 57 -8.18 7.54 -21.49
C HIS A 57 -7.49 7.37 -20.13
N ASP A 58 -7.10 8.47 -19.47
CA ASP A 58 -6.45 8.44 -18.15
C ASP A 58 -7.36 7.89 -17.04
N VAL A 59 -8.65 8.29 -17.03
CA VAL A 59 -9.64 7.78 -16.06
C VAL A 59 -9.94 6.29 -16.30
N ARG A 60 -10.08 5.87 -17.56
CA ARG A 60 -10.27 4.44 -17.89
C ARG A 60 -9.08 3.61 -17.44
N HIS A 61 -7.86 4.08 -17.69
CA HIS A 61 -6.64 3.39 -17.21
C HIS A 61 -6.51 3.38 -15.69
N LEU A 62 -6.96 4.42 -14.99
CA LEU A 62 -6.96 4.44 -13.53
C LEU A 62 -7.97 3.44 -12.95
N ALA A 63 -9.20 3.41 -13.46
CA ALA A 63 -10.24 2.47 -13.03
C ALA A 63 -9.82 1.02 -13.30
N GLU A 64 -9.21 0.77 -14.46
CA GLU A 64 -8.62 -0.50 -14.86
C GLU A 64 -7.48 -0.94 -13.91
N LYS A 65 -6.56 -0.03 -13.60
CA LYS A 65 -5.48 -0.28 -12.63
C LYS A 65 -6.01 -0.54 -11.24
N LEU A 66 -7.01 0.20 -10.78
CA LEU A 66 -7.66 0.00 -9.48
C LEU A 66 -8.37 -1.35 -9.41
N LEU A 67 -9.08 -1.74 -10.46
CA LEU A 67 -9.69 -3.05 -10.57
C LEU A 67 -8.63 -4.16 -10.49
N PHE A 68 -7.53 -4.01 -11.22
CA PHE A 68 -6.44 -4.97 -11.14
C PHE A 68 -5.79 -5.01 -9.76
N MET A 69 -5.59 -3.86 -9.12
CA MET A 69 -5.09 -3.78 -7.75
C MET A 69 -6.03 -4.45 -6.76
N SER A 70 -7.36 -4.36 -6.94
CA SER A 70 -8.32 -5.07 -6.11
C SER A 70 -8.15 -6.59 -6.21
N MET A 71 -7.85 -7.11 -7.40
CA MET A 71 -7.52 -8.53 -7.59
C MET A 71 -6.19 -8.89 -6.93
N LEU A 72 -5.17 -8.03 -7.06
CA LEU A 72 -3.86 -8.24 -6.45
C LEU A 72 -3.87 -8.16 -4.92
N MET A 73 -4.82 -7.45 -4.33
CA MET A 73 -4.95 -7.32 -2.89
C MET A 73 -5.86 -8.40 -2.28
N ASP A 74 -6.51 -9.21 -3.12
CA ASP A 74 -7.44 -10.27 -2.71
C ASP A 74 -6.81 -11.19 -1.65
N ASN A 75 -7.60 -11.54 -0.63
CA ASN A 75 -7.13 -12.37 0.47
C ASN A 75 -6.92 -13.83 0.05
N ASP A 76 -7.59 -14.29 -1.01
CA ASP A 76 -7.50 -15.63 -1.59
C ASP A 76 -6.61 -15.66 -2.86
N LEU A 77 -5.77 -14.63 -3.05
CA LEU A 77 -4.92 -14.47 -4.25
C LEU A 77 -4.12 -15.75 -4.58
N GLU A 78 -3.59 -16.44 -3.58
CA GLU A 78 -2.82 -17.68 -3.78
C GLU A 78 -3.66 -18.78 -4.44
N ASN A 79 -4.87 -19.01 -3.94
CA ASN A 79 -5.81 -19.96 -4.53
C ASN A 79 -6.33 -19.48 -5.88
N LEU A 80 -6.49 -18.17 -6.09
CA LEU A 80 -6.83 -17.60 -7.39
C LEU A 80 -5.72 -17.87 -8.41
N ILE A 81 -4.43 -17.72 -8.03
CA ILE A 81 -3.28 -18.07 -8.87
C ILE A 81 -3.32 -19.55 -9.25
N GLU A 82 -3.61 -20.44 -8.30
CA GLU A 82 -3.70 -21.89 -8.55
C GLU A 82 -4.89 -22.27 -9.42
N ARG A 83 -6.10 -21.80 -9.11
CA ARG A 83 -7.32 -22.04 -9.89
C ARG A 83 -7.20 -21.53 -11.32
N ARG A 84 -6.47 -20.44 -11.53
CA ARG A 84 -6.17 -19.85 -12.84
C ARG A 84 -5.18 -20.66 -13.67
N LYS A 85 -4.38 -21.56 -13.08
CA LYS A 85 -3.71 -22.61 -13.89
C LYS A 85 -4.73 -23.50 -14.61
N ASN A 86 -6.00 -23.49 -14.17
CA ASN A 86 -7.09 -24.31 -14.68
C ASN A 86 -8.24 -23.53 -15.38
N ALA A 87 -8.31 -22.19 -15.31
CA ALA A 87 -9.40 -21.37 -15.88
C ALA A 87 -8.90 -20.15 -16.69
N LYS A 88 -9.52 -19.89 -17.85
CA LYS A 88 -8.99 -18.99 -18.92
C LYS A 88 -9.37 -17.50 -18.85
N TYR A 89 -10.46 -17.09 -18.19
CA TYR A 89 -11.09 -15.77 -18.47
C TYR A 89 -10.55 -14.58 -17.64
N ASP A 90 -10.47 -14.66 -16.31
CA ASP A 90 -9.93 -13.55 -15.48
C ASP A 90 -8.44 -13.31 -15.72
N TYR A 91 -7.77 -14.37 -16.17
CA TYR A 91 -6.36 -14.37 -16.55
C TYR A 91 -6.03 -13.44 -17.71
N MET A 92 -6.92 -13.38 -18.72
CA MET A 92 -6.67 -12.59 -19.92
C MET A 92 -6.65 -11.09 -19.62
N ILE A 93 -7.46 -10.62 -18.67
CA ILE A 93 -7.52 -9.21 -18.27
C ILE A 93 -6.23 -8.82 -17.52
N GLY A 94 -5.81 -9.63 -16.55
CA GLY A 94 -4.54 -9.39 -15.83
C GLY A 94 -3.32 -9.46 -16.75
N LEU A 95 -3.29 -10.43 -17.67
CA LEU A 95 -2.24 -10.53 -18.68
C LEU A 95 -2.26 -9.35 -19.65
N LEU A 96 -3.45 -8.87 -20.05
CA LEU A 96 -3.60 -7.69 -20.89
C LEU A 96 -3.01 -6.45 -20.20
N PHE A 97 -3.26 -6.27 -18.90
CA PHE A 97 -2.65 -5.17 -18.14
C PHE A 97 -1.14 -5.30 -18.04
N TYR A 98 -0.61 -6.49 -17.75
CA TYR A 98 0.82 -6.74 -17.73
C TYR A 98 1.49 -6.41 -19.08
N LEU A 99 0.88 -6.85 -20.19
CA LEU A 99 1.37 -6.60 -21.54
C LEU A 99 1.33 -5.10 -21.88
N SER A 100 0.23 -4.41 -21.56
CA SER A 100 0.08 -2.96 -21.77
C SER A 100 1.04 -2.13 -20.91
N SER A 101 1.38 -2.61 -19.71
CA SER A 101 2.35 -1.98 -18.80
C SER A 101 3.82 -2.23 -19.19
N ASN A 102 4.09 -3.09 -20.18
CA ASN A 102 5.45 -3.42 -20.62
C ASN A 102 5.77 -2.82 -22.01
N PRO A 103 6.37 -1.61 -22.06
CA PRO A 103 6.60 -0.90 -23.32
C PRO A 103 7.61 -1.56 -24.27
N ARG A 104 8.29 -2.65 -23.86
CA ARG A 104 9.26 -3.39 -24.69
C ARG A 104 8.68 -4.65 -25.32
N PHE A 105 7.37 -4.88 -25.21
CA PHE A 105 6.72 -6.09 -25.72
C PHE A 105 6.78 -6.18 -27.26
N LYS A 106 7.25 -7.32 -27.78
CA LYS A 106 7.24 -7.65 -29.22
C LYS A 106 6.32 -8.86 -29.45
N TYR A 107 5.36 -8.71 -30.35
CA TYR A 107 4.34 -9.73 -30.61
C TYR A 107 4.96 -10.98 -31.29
N GLY A 108 4.75 -12.16 -30.70
CA GLY A 108 5.13 -13.47 -31.26
C GLY A 108 4.66 -14.64 -30.39
N PHE A 109 4.26 -15.78 -30.98
CA PHE A 109 3.66 -16.91 -30.26
C PHE A 109 4.55 -17.52 -29.16
N GLY A 110 5.86 -17.65 -29.39
CA GLY A 110 6.81 -18.10 -28.35
C GLY A 110 6.95 -17.11 -27.19
N TYR A 111 6.79 -15.81 -27.49
CA TYR A 111 6.87 -14.72 -26.51
C TYR A 111 5.66 -14.73 -25.55
N PHE A 112 4.50 -15.20 -26.01
CA PHE A 112 3.29 -15.29 -25.20
C PHE A 112 3.45 -16.27 -24.02
N LYS A 113 3.99 -17.48 -24.27
CA LYS A 113 4.23 -18.47 -23.21
C LYS A 113 5.23 -17.96 -22.17
N GLU A 114 6.28 -17.26 -22.58
CA GLU A 114 7.22 -16.64 -21.65
C GLU A 114 6.60 -15.51 -20.83
N CYS A 115 5.71 -14.71 -21.43
CA CYS A 115 4.98 -13.65 -20.74
C CYS A 115 4.02 -14.22 -19.69
N ILE A 116 3.34 -15.32 -20.00
CA ILE A 116 2.55 -16.08 -19.03
C ILE A 116 3.42 -16.45 -17.83
N PHE A 117 4.56 -17.11 -18.04
CA PHE A 117 5.44 -17.50 -16.92
C PHE A 117 6.00 -16.32 -16.12
N LYS A 118 6.36 -15.21 -16.79
CA LYS A 118 6.84 -14.00 -16.12
C LYS A 118 5.75 -13.38 -15.26
N PHE A 119 4.53 -13.28 -15.79
CA PHE A 119 3.39 -12.79 -15.05
C PHE A 119 3.05 -13.66 -13.84
N ASP A 120 3.07 -14.99 -14.00
CA ASP A 120 2.86 -15.95 -12.90
C ASP A 120 3.87 -15.75 -11.78
N LYS A 121 5.13 -15.56 -12.17
CA LYS A 121 6.20 -15.26 -11.23
C LYS A 121 5.94 -13.93 -10.52
N SER A 122 5.59 -12.86 -11.24
CA SER A 122 5.26 -11.57 -10.64
C SER A 122 4.10 -11.67 -9.65
N LEU A 123 3.06 -12.47 -9.93
CA LEU A 123 1.95 -12.70 -9.00
C LEU A 123 2.40 -13.46 -7.74
N SER A 124 3.26 -14.48 -7.89
CA SER A 124 3.82 -15.22 -6.76
C SER A 124 4.75 -14.37 -5.89
N ASP A 125 5.58 -13.56 -6.54
CA ASP A 125 6.48 -12.58 -5.93
C ASP A 125 5.64 -11.55 -5.13
N TRP A 126 4.58 -11.01 -5.74
CA TRP A 126 3.64 -10.10 -5.09
C TRP A 126 2.92 -10.72 -3.88
N CYS A 127 2.44 -11.96 -4.00
CA CYS A 127 1.81 -12.66 -2.88
C CYS A 127 2.78 -12.84 -1.71
N SER A 128 4.04 -13.20 -2.01
CA SER A 128 5.10 -13.32 -1.01
C SER A 128 5.40 -11.98 -0.34
N PHE A 129 5.50 -10.90 -1.12
CA PHE A 129 5.67 -9.54 -0.63
C PHE A 129 4.55 -9.12 0.34
N LEU A 130 3.28 -9.36 -0.01
CA LEU A 130 2.15 -9.04 0.85
C LEU A 130 2.13 -9.87 2.15
N ASN A 131 2.48 -11.15 2.08
CA ASN A 131 2.61 -11.99 3.27
C ASN A 131 3.71 -11.49 4.20
N SER A 132 4.86 -11.10 3.63
CA SER A 132 5.97 -10.51 4.39
C SER A 132 5.58 -9.18 5.05
N ILE A 133 4.89 -8.28 4.35
CA ILE A 133 4.40 -7.02 4.94
C ILE A 133 3.46 -7.28 6.12
N VAL A 134 2.51 -8.20 5.95
CA VAL A 134 1.57 -8.56 7.03
C VAL A 134 2.32 -9.08 8.25
N SER A 135 3.31 -9.96 8.04
CA SER A 135 4.17 -10.49 9.10
C SER A 135 4.93 -9.37 9.82
N ASP A 136 5.59 -8.49 9.06
CA ASP A 136 6.39 -7.40 9.62
C ASP A 136 5.53 -6.39 10.38
N ILE A 137 4.39 -5.95 9.83
CA ILE A 137 3.47 -5.02 10.51
C ILE A 137 2.95 -5.61 11.82
N LYS A 138 2.65 -6.91 11.89
CA LYS A 138 2.30 -7.55 13.16
C LYS A 138 3.45 -7.49 14.18
N GLY A 139 4.68 -7.60 13.70
CA GLY A 139 5.89 -7.69 14.50
C GLY A 139 6.51 -6.36 14.94
N ILE A 140 6.05 -5.20 14.46
CA ILE A 140 6.69 -3.90 14.77
C ILE A 140 6.59 -3.45 16.23
N GLY A 141 5.74 -4.09 17.04
CA GLY A 141 5.50 -3.70 18.43
C GLY A 141 4.81 -2.33 18.56
N LEU A 142 5.02 -1.67 19.70
CA LEU A 142 4.46 -0.35 20.01
C LEU A 142 5.28 0.75 19.32
N ILE A 143 4.63 1.67 18.61
CA ILE A 143 5.22 2.91 18.11
C ILE A 143 4.97 4.00 19.15
N SER A 144 6.03 4.49 19.82
CA SER A 144 5.95 5.53 20.86
C SER A 144 6.58 6.85 20.47
N PHE A 145 7.49 6.87 19.47
CA PHE A 145 8.22 8.07 19.08
C PHE A 145 7.37 9.14 18.36
N ALA A 146 6.19 8.77 17.85
CA ALA A 146 5.28 9.69 17.18
C ALA A 146 3.82 9.18 17.25
N PRO A 147 2.83 10.10 17.32
CA PRO A 147 1.42 9.73 17.35
C PRO A 147 0.90 9.22 15.99
N ASP A 148 1.45 9.75 14.90
CA ASP A 148 1.09 9.47 13.51
C ASP A 148 2.33 9.15 12.69
N VAL A 149 2.37 7.96 12.09
CA VAL A 149 3.48 7.45 11.30
C VAL A 149 2.96 6.92 9.97
N ILE A 150 3.69 7.20 8.91
CA ILE A 150 3.47 6.61 7.60
C ILE A 150 4.60 5.63 7.33
N ILE A 151 4.28 4.39 6.97
CA ILE A 151 5.26 3.38 6.56
C ILE A 151 5.02 3.04 5.10
N GLN A 152 6.03 3.25 4.26
CA GLN A 152 6.01 2.89 2.84
C GLN A 152 6.85 1.64 2.58
N PHE A 153 6.32 0.74 1.77
CA PHE A 153 6.89 -0.56 1.45
C PHE A 153 7.18 -0.67 -0.04
N GLY A 154 8.44 -0.95 -0.39
CA GLY A 154 8.91 -1.20 -1.75
C GLY A 154 8.60 -0.07 -2.73
N GLY A 155 8.34 1.14 -2.22
CA GLY A 155 7.91 2.30 -3.00
C GLY A 155 6.42 2.32 -3.39
N VAL A 156 5.68 1.25 -3.15
CA VAL A 156 4.39 0.97 -3.80
C VAL A 156 3.19 1.00 -2.85
N LEU A 157 3.36 0.51 -1.62
CA LEU A 157 2.27 0.39 -0.65
C LEU A 157 2.58 1.23 0.59
N GLN A 158 1.62 2.01 1.07
CA GLN A 158 1.82 2.94 2.17
C GLN A 158 0.75 2.73 3.23
N PHE A 159 1.16 2.60 4.48
CA PHE A 159 0.30 2.43 5.65
C PHE A 159 0.32 3.71 6.47
N GLU A 160 -0.85 4.23 6.80
CA GLU A 160 -1.03 5.32 7.75
C GLU A 160 -1.40 4.73 9.11
N ILE A 161 -0.51 4.90 10.10
CA ILE A 161 -0.63 4.30 11.42
C ILE A 161 -0.72 5.41 12.46
N LYS A 162 -1.85 5.45 13.18
CA LYS A 162 -2.10 6.37 14.29
C LYS A 162 -2.20 5.58 15.57
N SER A 163 -1.32 5.83 16.53
CA SER A 163 -1.36 5.16 17.84
C SER A 163 -1.48 3.61 17.74
N ASN A 164 -0.73 3.00 16.81
CA ASN A 164 -0.74 1.55 16.52
C ASN A 164 -2.01 1.00 15.87
N LEU A 165 -2.89 1.88 15.41
CA LEU A 165 -4.03 1.55 14.57
C LEU A 165 -3.69 1.90 13.12
N ILE A 166 -3.82 0.93 12.23
CA ILE A 166 -3.77 1.15 10.79
C ILE A 166 -5.09 1.83 10.41
N MET A 167 -4.97 3.08 9.99
CA MET A 167 -6.10 3.94 9.64
C MET A 167 -6.43 3.84 8.16
N ASP A 168 -5.38 3.78 7.34
CA ASP A 168 -5.49 3.88 5.90
C ASP A 168 -4.35 3.13 5.20
N ILE A 169 -4.61 2.67 3.97
CA ILE A 169 -3.64 1.99 3.11
C ILE A 169 -3.76 2.57 1.71
N LYS A 170 -2.67 3.17 1.24
CA LYS A 170 -2.58 3.84 -0.06
C LYS A 170 -1.63 3.10 -0.98
N PHE A 171 -2.00 3.06 -2.26
CA PHE A 171 -1.15 2.53 -3.30
C PHE A 171 -0.59 3.65 -4.15
N ASN A 172 0.72 3.61 -4.45
CA ASN A 172 1.35 4.56 -5.34
C ASN A 172 1.08 4.19 -6.80
N MET A 173 -0.01 4.72 -7.35
CA MET A 173 -0.44 4.47 -8.73
C MET A 173 0.55 4.95 -9.79
N VAL A 174 1.40 5.93 -9.47
CA VAL A 174 2.47 6.38 -10.37
C VAL A 174 3.48 5.26 -10.59
N ARG A 175 3.76 4.47 -9.55
CA ARG A 175 4.69 3.34 -9.55
C ARG A 175 4.02 2.00 -9.86
N TYR A 176 2.80 2.01 -10.42
CA TYR A 176 2.05 0.80 -10.75
C TYR A 176 2.84 -0.21 -11.59
N ASN A 177 3.63 0.25 -12.57
CA ASN A 177 4.39 -0.67 -13.42
C ASN A 177 5.49 -1.43 -12.64
N GLU A 178 5.93 -0.90 -11.50
CA GLU A 178 6.94 -1.52 -10.63
C GLU A 178 6.40 -2.71 -9.83
N LEU A 179 5.08 -2.92 -9.82
CA LEU A 179 4.44 -4.14 -9.30
C LEU A 179 4.97 -5.40 -9.97
N PHE A 180 5.30 -5.29 -11.25
CA PHE A 180 5.72 -6.40 -12.08
C PHE A 180 7.24 -6.59 -12.12
N GLU A 181 7.97 -5.67 -11.50
CA GLU A 181 9.39 -5.85 -11.22
C GLU A 181 9.55 -6.87 -10.07
N LYS A 182 10.70 -7.54 -9.96
CA LYS A 182 10.92 -8.59 -8.95
C LYS A 182 10.69 -8.04 -7.53
N LYS A 183 9.52 -8.32 -6.94
CA LYS A 183 9.22 -8.07 -5.53
C LYS A 183 9.35 -9.39 -4.77
N GLY A 184 10.55 -9.68 -4.26
CA GLY A 184 10.76 -10.87 -3.44
C GLY A 184 10.23 -10.69 -2.03
N TYR A 185 10.55 -11.66 -1.16
CA TYR A 185 10.33 -11.52 0.29
C TYR A 185 11.14 -10.36 0.90
N LYS A 186 12.23 -9.92 0.25
CA LYS A 186 13.02 -8.74 0.64
C LYS A 186 12.54 -7.48 -0.08
N TYR A 187 12.38 -6.39 0.67
CA TYR A 187 11.93 -5.10 0.16
C TYR A 187 12.49 -3.95 0.98
N ASP A 188 12.59 -2.79 0.34
CA ASP A 188 12.90 -1.53 1.01
C ASP A 188 11.68 -1.02 1.77
N PHE A 189 11.91 -0.30 2.87
CA PHE A 189 10.88 0.45 3.57
C PHE A 189 11.37 1.85 3.94
N ASP A 190 10.41 2.78 4.03
CA ASP A 190 10.63 4.15 4.49
C ASP A 190 9.62 4.48 5.58
N ILE A 191 10.07 5.15 6.65
CA ILE A 191 9.27 5.61 7.78
C ILE A 191 9.21 7.13 7.73
N PHE A 192 7.99 7.66 7.67
CA PHE A 192 7.73 9.09 7.65
C PHE A 192 6.95 9.52 8.88
N VAL A 193 7.21 10.75 9.33
CA VAL A 193 6.42 11.45 10.35
C VAL A 193 5.93 12.77 9.76
N GLN A 194 4.70 13.16 10.11
CA GLN A 194 4.23 14.50 9.77
C GLN A 194 4.88 15.55 10.67
N ASN A 195 5.45 16.57 10.05
CA ASN A 195 5.97 17.76 10.71
C ASN A 195 5.52 19.01 9.93
N GLU A 196 4.79 19.92 10.58
CA GLU A 196 4.32 21.19 9.99
C GLU A 196 3.63 21.03 8.62
N GLY A 197 2.79 20.01 8.47
CA GLY A 197 2.06 19.73 7.22
C GLY A 197 2.90 19.10 6.11
N LYS A 198 4.16 18.71 6.39
CA LYS A 198 5.03 17.97 5.48
C LYS A 198 5.37 16.59 6.05
N SER A 199 5.41 15.57 5.19
CA SER A 199 5.91 14.25 5.56
C SER A 199 7.43 14.23 5.41
N VAL A 200 8.15 13.91 6.48
CA VAL A 200 9.62 13.81 6.49
C VAL A 200 10.03 12.36 6.73
N ILE A 201 10.94 11.84 5.90
CA ILE A 201 11.55 10.53 6.13
C ILE A 201 12.46 10.63 7.34
N ILE A 202 12.23 9.79 8.33
CA ILE A 202 13.06 9.73 9.55
C ILE A 202 13.94 8.48 9.58
N ALA A 203 13.59 7.46 8.81
CA ALA A 203 14.37 6.23 8.68
C ALA A 203 14.00 5.49 7.40
N SER A 204 14.96 4.76 6.85
CA SER A 204 14.80 3.85 5.71
C SER A 204 15.60 2.59 5.96
N GLY A 205 15.20 1.49 5.35
CA GLY A 205 15.92 0.22 5.49
C GLY A 205 15.42 -0.87 4.56
N VAL A 206 15.87 -2.09 4.81
CA VAL A 206 15.44 -3.30 4.10
C VAL A 206 14.81 -4.25 5.10
N SER A 207 13.68 -4.85 4.73
CA SER A 207 13.01 -5.88 5.51
C SER A 207 12.79 -7.14 4.69
N ASP A 208 12.38 -8.22 5.35
CA ASP A 208 12.29 -9.56 4.74
C ASP A 208 11.04 -10.37 5.11
N GLY A 209 10.12 -9.82 5.91
CA GLY A 209 8.94 -10.54 6.38
C GLY A 209 9.14 -11.41 7.62
N SER A 210 10.30 -11.34 8.27
CA SER A 210 10.59 -12.13 9.48
C SER A 210 9.87 -11.63 10.75
N GLY A 211 8.96 -10.66 10.64
CA GLY A 211 8.08 -10.24 11.73
C GLY A 211 8.82 -9.45 12.79
N GLU A 212 8.81 -9.94 14.03
CA GLU A 212 9.48 -9.30 15.17
C GLU A 212 11.00 -9.19 14.98
N LYS A 213 11.59 -10.06 14.16
CA LYS A 213 13.03 -10.08 13.86
C LYS A 213 13.40 -9.28 12.62
N SER A 214 12.42 -8.63 12.00
CA SER A 214 12.60 -7.92 10.73
C SER A 214 13.41 -6.65 10.87
N GLY A 215 13.93 -6.16 9.74
CA GLY A 215 14.61 -4.87 9.67
C GLY A 215 13.69 -3.73 10.08
N LEU A 216 12.41 -3.80 9.72
CA LEU A 216 11.40 -2.82 10.14
C LEU A 216 11.21 -2.80 11.66
N SER A 217 10.99 -3.96 12.28
CA SER A 217 10.80 -4.08 13.73
C SER A 217 12.02 -3.54 14.50
N SER A 218 13.23 -3.88 14.02
CA SER A 218 14.49 -3.40 14.58
C SER A 218 14.60 -1.87 14.51
N GLN A 219 14.22 -1.28 13.37
CA GLN A 219 14.26 0.17 13.17
C GLN A 219 13.24 0.91 14.05
N ILE A 220 12.02 0.40 14.17
CA ILE A 220 10.99 0.98 15.06
C ILE A 220 11.46 0.93 16.52
N SER A 221 11.99 -0.21 16.96
CA SER A 221 12.54 -0.37 18.31
C SER A 221 13.68 0.61 18.61
N TYR A 222 14.56 0.83 17.63
CA TYR A 222 15.65 1.80 17.74
C TYR A 222 15.12 3.24 17.88
N LEU A 223 14.14 3.64 17.06
CA LEU A 223 13.53 4.96 17.12
C LEU A 223 12.81 5.20 18.47
N ASN A 224 12.09 4.20 18.97
CA ASN A 224 11.46 4.28 20.30
C ASN A 224 12.49 4.51 21.41
N ASN A 225 13.62 3.80 21.38
CA ASN A 225 14.69 3.95 22.37
C ASN A 225 15.34 5.35 22.30
N ILE A 226 15.58 5.88 21.10
CA ILE A 226 16.05 7.26 20.94
C ILE A 226 15.06 8.23 21.59
N TYR A 227 13.77 8.09 21.29
CA TYR A 227 12.74 8.96 21.83
C TYR A 227 12.69 8.91 23.36
N GLU A 228 12.65 7.71 23.95
CA GLU A 228 12.67 7.51 25.40
C GLU A 228 13.92 8.11 26.06
N THR A 229 15.08 7.94 25.44
CA THR A 229 16.34 8.52 25.94
C THR A 229 16.28 10.05 25.94
N LEU A 230 15.73 10.66 24.88
CA LEU A 230 15.62 12.11 24.76
C LEU A 230 14.60 12.70 25.73
N THR A 231 13.44 12.06 25.90
CA THR A 231 12.41 12.51 26.85
C THR A 231 12.92 12.41 28.29
N THR A 232 13.52 11.28 28.67
CA THR A 232 14.10 11.09 30.01
C THR A 232 15.20 12.12 30.30
N LYS A 233 16.05 12.44 29.33
CA LYS A 233 17.08 13.48 29.49
C LYS A 233 16.47 14.86 29.65
N ASN A 234 15.48 15.22 28.84
CA ASN A 234 14.81 16.53 28.92
C ASN A 234 14.06 16.71 30.24
N GLU A 235 13.39 15.67 30.75
CA GLU A 235 12.75 15.69 32.07
C GLU A 235 13.78 15.93 33.19
N ARG A 236 14.96 15.30 33.13
CA ARG A 236 16.05 15.57 34.09
C ARG A 236 16.55 17.00 34.03
N PHE A 237 16.68 17.60 32.83
CA PHE A 237 17.07 19.00 32.70
C PHE A 237 16.01 19.97 33.26
N ILE A 238 14.72 19.68 33.05
CA ILE A 238 13.63 20.50 33.60
C ILE A 238 13.63 20.41 35.13
N LEU A 239 13.75 19.21 35.71
CA LEU A 239 13.83 19.01 37.17
C LEU A 239 15.03 19.72 37.80
N LEU A 240 16.19 19.74 37.13
CA LEU A 240 17.38 20.46 37.59
C LEU A 240 17.26 21.99 37.48
N SER A 241 16.45 22.49 36.55
CA SER A 241 16.23 23.94 36.36
C SER A 241 15.23 24.56 37.34
N HIS A 242 14.57 23.75 38.19
CA HIS A 242 13.57 24.20 39.17
C HIS A 242 14.04 23.97 40.63
N GLY A 243 15.35 23.78 40.84
CA GLY A 243 15.97 23.83 42.16
C GLY A 243 16.46 25.24 42.48
N HIS A 244 15.97 25.78 43.60
CA HIS A 244 16.32 27.07 44.21
C HIS A 244 17.82 27.34 44.36
#